data_AF-A0A530BLE5-F1
#
_entry.id   AF-A0A530BLE5-F1
#
_cell.length_a   1.000
_cell.length_b   1.000
_cell.length_c   1.000
_cell.angle_alpha   90.00
_cell.angle_beta   90.00
_cell.angle_gamma   90.00
#
_symmetry.space_group_name_H-M   'P 1'
#
loop_
_entity.id
_entity.type
_entity.pdbx_description
1 polymer ?
#
loop_
_entity_poly.entity_id
_entity_poly.type
_entity_poly.pdbx_seq_one_letter_code
_entity_poly.pdbx_strand_id
1 'polypeptide(L)'
;MTTTKEIQPIQVAALYKFARLDGYEALRAPLAAFCCGRGIKGTLLLAHEGINGTIAGSEEAIAALVDHLQAVEGLAGLEVKYSSAAEMPFHRMKVRLKREIVTMGVEDIDPATSAGTYVAPADWNALISDADTVVIDTRNAYEVSLGTFKGAVDPKTSSFREFPTWVEEHRDELECRKVAMF
;
A
#
# COMPACT_ATOMS: atom_id res chain seq x y z
N MET A 1 11.70 -38.03 -23.10
CA MET A 1 12.38 -37.12 -22.16
C MET A 1 11.52 -35.88 -22.06
N THR A 2 10.63 -35.84 -21.06
CA THR A 2 9.76 -34.70 -20.78
C THR A 2 10.60 -33.67 -20.06
N THR A 3 10.95 -32.58 -20.72
CA THR A 3 11.67 -31.45 -20.11
C THR A 3 10.78 -30.89 -19.01
N THR A 4 11.14 -31.17 -17.76
CA THR A 4 10.56 -30.50 -16.60
C THR A 4 10.87 -29.02 -16.77
N LYS A 5 9.88 -28.25 -17.21
CA LYS A 5 9.99 -26.81 -17.35
C LYS A 5 10.16 -26.29 -15.92
N GLU A 6 11.38 -25.88 -15.55
CA GLU A 6 11.62 -25.22 -14.28
C GLU A 6 10.63 -24.06 -14.18
N ILE A 7 9.67 -24.17 -13.28
CA ILE A 7 8.70 -23.11 -13.01
C ILE A 7 9.50 -22.09 -12.22
N GLN A 8 10.06 -21.11 -12.92
CA GLN A 8 10.65 -19.97 -12.23
C GLN A 8 9.55 -19.29 -11.41
N PRO A 9 9.79 -19.02 -10.11
CA PRO A 9 8.78 -18.46 -9.24
C PRO A 9 8.35 -17.08 -9.76
N ILE A 10 7.05 -16.83 -9.74
CA ILE A 10 6.50 -15.53 -10.12
C ILE A 10 6.76 -14.57 -8.97
N GLN A 11 7.44 -13.47 -9.25
CA GLN A 11 7.69 -12.43 -8.27
C GLN A 11 6.47 -11.52 -8.17
N VAL A 12 5.98 -11.32 -6.96
CA VAL A 12 4.93 -10.36 -6.60
C VAL A 12 5.59 -9.17 -5.94
N ALA A 13 5.23 -7.96 -6.38
CA ALA A 13 5.66 -6.71 -5.78
C ALA A 13 4.44 -5.91 -5.31
N ALA A 14 4.37 -5.65 -4.01
CA ALA A 14 3.50 -4.63 -3.44
C ALA A 14 4.31 -3.34 -3.29
N LEU A 15 3.86 -2.27 -3.92
CA LEU A 15 4.59 -1.00 -3.97
C LEU A 15 3.69 0.17 -3.64
N TYR A 16 4.25 1.19 -3.00
CA TYR A 16 3.57 2.48 -2.83
C TYR A 16 4.56 3.62 -2.65
N LYS A 17 4.12 4.83 -2.99
CA LYS A 17 4.81 6.08 -2.70
C LYS A 17 3.78 7.20 -2.65
N PHE A 18 3.78 7.94 -1.56
CA PHE A 18 3.16 9.26 -1.51
C PHE A 18 4.12 10.28 -2.12
N ALA A 19 3.65 10.96 -3.16
CA ALA A 19 4.38 11.99 -3.86
C ALA A 19 3.40 12.83 -4.68
N ARG A 20 3.63 14.13 -4.75
CA ARG A 20 2.85 15.02 -5.61
C ARG A 20 3.21 14.74 -7.07
N LEU A 21 2.30 14.08 -7.79
CA LEU A 21 2.43 13.73 -9.19
C LEU A 21 1.52 14.61 -10.05
N ASP A 22 2.03 15.79 -10.41
CA ASP A 22 1.33 16.66 -11.33
C ASP A 22 1.27 16.00 -12.73
N GLY A 23 0.07 15.89 -13.31
CA GLY A 23 -0.13 15.22 -14.60
C GLY A 23 0.00 13.70 -14.57
N TYR A 24 -0.22 13.04 -13.42
CA TYR A 24 -0.18 11.58 -13.25
C TYR A 24 -1.04 10.82 -14.28
N GLU A 25 -2.06 11.44 -14.85
CA GLU A 25 -2.91 10.86 -15.90
C GLU A 25 -2.10 10.47 -17.15
N ALA A 26 -1.05 11.22 -17.46
CA ALA A 26 -0.16 10.96 -18.59
C ALA A 26 0.69 9.69 -18.39
N LEU A 27 0.94 9.28 -17.14
CA LEU A 27 1.70 8.08 -16.81
C LEU A 27 0.94 6.78 -17.11
N ARG A 28 -0.40 6.83 -17.15
CA ARG A 28 -1.24 5.63 -17.24
C ARG A 28 -0.99 4.80 -18.50
N ALA A 29 -0.97 5.42 -19.67
CA ALA A 29 -0.85 4.69 -20.94
C ALA A 29 0.58 4.12 -21.13
N PRO A 30 1.66 4.88 -20.90
CA PRO A 30 3.03 4.34 -20.93
C PRO A 30 3.24 3.19 -19.94
N LEU A 31 2.77 3.33 -18.70
CA LEU A 31 2.91 2.26 -17.70
C LEU A 31 2.13 1.00 -18.07
N ALA A 32 0.90 1.15 -18.57
CA ALA A 32 0.12 0.01 -19.04
C ALA A 32 0.82 -0.72 -20.19
N ALA A 33 1.36 0.03 -21.16
CA ALA A 33 2.10 -0.54 -22.28
C ALA A 33 3.40 -1.23 -21.81
N PHE A 34 4.15 -0.60 -20.92
CA PHE A 34 5.37 -1.14 -20.34
C PHE A 34 5.12 -2.48 -19.63
N CYS A 35 4.10 -2.53 -18.77
CA CYS A 35 3.72 -3.72 -18.01
C CYS A 35 3.21 -4.83 -18.93
N CYS A 36 2.27 -4.53 -19.82
CA CYS A 36 1.70 -5.52 -20.74
C CYS A 36 2.79 -6.10 -21.68
N GLY A 37 3.70 -5.27 -22.19
CA GLY A 37 4.80 -5.70 -23.05
C GLY A 37 5.81 -6.63 -22.37
N ARG A 38 5.83 -6.67 -21.04
CA ARG A 38 6.71 -7.53 -20.22
C ARG A 38 5.95 -8.65 -19.50
N GLY A 39 4.67 -8.85 -19.82
CA GLY A 39 3.85 -9.88 -19.19
C GLY A 39 3.50 -9.62 -17.73
N ILE A 40 3.70 -8.40 -17.23
CA ILE A 40 3.35 -8.01 -15.86
C ILE A 40 1.82 -7.91 -15.74
N LYS A 41 1.26 -8.45 -14.66
CA LYS A 41 -0.17 -8.39 -14.35
C LYS A 41 -0.38 -7.87 -12.93
N GLY A 42 -1.58 -7.36 -12.64
CA GLY A 42 -1.90 -6.77 -11.35
C GLY A 42 -2.60 -5.44 -11.47
N THR A 43 -2.53 -4.63 -10.42
CA THR A 43 -3.17 -3.31 -10.37
C THR A 43 -2.18 -2.26 -9.89
N LEU A 44 -2.04 -1.18 -10.65
CA LEU A 44 -1.44 0.08 -10.23
C LEU A 44 -2.55 1.13 -10.14
N LEU A 45 -2.57 1.86 -9.04
CA LEU A 45 -3.39 3.03 -8.77
C LEU A 45 -2.49 4.25 -8.87
N LEU A 46 -2.89 5.23 -9.67
CA LEU A 46 -2.25 6.53 -9.78
C LEU A 46 -3.24 7.59 -9.30
N ALA A 47 -2.78 8.49 -8.47
CA ALA A 47 -3.50 9.68 -8.06
C ALA A 47 -2.53 10.87 -8.03
N HIS A 48 -3.07 12.07 -7.83
CA HIS A 48 -2.26 13.27 -7.62
C HIS A 48 -1.31 13.12 -6.43
N GLU A 49 -1.71 12.36 -5.40
CA GLU A 49 -0.92 12.07 -4.20
C GLU A 49 0.07 10.91 -4.33
N GLY A 50 0.16 10.23 -5.48
CA GLY A 50 1.21 9.26 -5.75
C GLY A 50 0.79 7.97 -6.47
N ILE A 51 1.43 6.86 -6.10
CA ILE A 51 1.23 5.53 -6.68
C ILE A 51 1.06 4.46 -5.60
N ASN A 52 0.17 3.49 -5.82
CA ASN A 52 0.06 2.28 -5.01
C ASN A 52 -0.29 1.11 -5.93
N GLY A 53 0.27 -0.07 -5.70
CA GLY A 53 -0.23 -1.25 -6.38
C GLY A 53 0.36 -2.56 -5.93
N THR A 54 -0.22 -3.63 -6.47
CA THR A 54 0.31 -4.98 -6.36
C THR A 54 0.32 -5.61 -7.73
N ILE A 55 1.49 -6.08 -8.13
CA ILE A 55 1.76 -6.62 -9.46
C ILE A 55 2.58 -7.90 -9.36
N ALA A 56 2.57 -8.70 -10.43
CA ALA A 56 3.31 -9.93 -10.53
C ALA A 56 3.86 -10.14 -11.94
N GLY A 57 5.05 -10.74 -12.03
CA GLY A 57 5.78 -10.97 -13.28
C GLY A 57 7.03 -11.81 -13.05
N SER A 58 7.90 -11.92 -14.05
CA SER A 58 9.25 -12.45 -13.82
C SER A 58 10.06 -11.46 -12.96
N GLU A 59 11.09 -11.96 -12.29
CA GLU A 59 11.99 -11.12 -11.48
C GLU A 59 12.57 -9.96 -12.29
N GLU A 60 13.01 -10.23 -13.52
CA GLU A 60 13.58 -9.21 -14.42
C GLU A 60 12.54 -8.18 -14.85
N ALA A 61 11.30 -8.62 -15.10
CA ALA A 61 10.22 -7.71 -15.48
C ALA A 61 9.84 -6.79 -14.32
N ILE A 62 9.77 -7.33 -13.10
CA ILE A 62 9.47 -6.55 -11.89
C ILE A 62 10.61 -5.57 -11.59
N ALA A 63 11.87 -6.02 -11.63
CA ALA A 63 13.04 -5.15 -11.44
C ALA A 63 13.04 -4.01 -12.46
N ALA A 64 12.85 -4.30 -13.74
CA ALA A 64 12.79 -3.27 -14.79
C ALA A 64 11.65 -2.26 -14.58
N LEU A 65 10.49 -2.69 -14.05
CA LEU A 65 9.42 -1.75 -13.70
C LEU A 65 9.80 -0.88 -12.51
N VAL A 66 10.40 -1.45 -11.46
CA VAL A 66 10.82 -0.69 -10.28
C VAL A 66 11.84 0.37 -10.69
N ASP A 67 12.83 0.03 -11.52
CA ASP A 67 13.79 0.98 -12.07
C ASP A 67 13.11 2.06 -12.92
N HIS A 68 12.15 1.67 -13.75
CA HIS A 68 11.37 2.61 -14.55
C HIS A 68 10.58 3.60 -13.68
N LEU A 69 9.96 3.13 -12.60
CA LEU A 69 9.23 3.97 -11.64
C LEU A 69 10.17 4.88 -10.85
N GLN A 70 11.34 4.39 -10.43
CA GLN A 70 12.32 5.21 -9.72
C GLN A 70 12.88 6.36 -10.59
N ALA A 71 12.88 6.21 -11.91
CA ALA A 71 13.28 7.25 -12.84
C ALA A 71 12.20 8.32 -13.08
N VAL A 72 10.96 8.11 -12.65
CA VAL A 72 9.89 9.11 -12.74
C VAL A 72 10.07 10.14 -11.63
N GLU A 73 10.03 11.42 -12.01
CA GLU A 73 10.11 12.53 -11.05
C GLU A 73 9.01 12.41 -9.99
N GLY A 74 9.40 12.51 -8.71
CA GLY A 74 8.51 12.30 -7.56
C GLY A 74 8.41 10.84 -7.08
N LEU A 75 8.75 9.84 -7.90
CA LEU A 75 8.65 8.42 -7.55
C LEU A 75 9.97 7.77 -7.11
N ALA A 76 11.05 8.53 -7.04
CA ALA A 76 12.31 8.08 -6.45
C ALA A 76 12.10 7.65 -4.98
N GLY A 77 12.76 6.55 -4.58
CA GLY A 77 12.58 5.97 -3.24
C GLY A 77 11.18 5.40 -3.02
N LEU A 78 10.63 4.72 -4.04
CA LEU A 78 9.44 3.89 -3.97
C LEU A 78 9.63 2.79 -2.91
N GLU A 79 8.64 2.59 -2.04
CA GLU A 79 8.65 1.44 -1.15
C GLU A 79 8.15 0.21 -1.90
N VAL A 80 8.94 -0.86 -1.88
CA VAL A 80 8.59 -2.12 -2.56
C VAL A 80 8.83 -3.28 -1.60
N LYS A 81 7.80 -4.11 -1.43
CA LYS A 81 7.86 -5.39 -0.71
C LYS A 81 7.68 -6.51 -1.70
N TYR A 82 8.61 -7.46 -1.70
CA TYR A 82 8.61 -8.60 -2.60
C TYR A 82 8.09 -9.86 -1.91
N SER A 83 7.39 -10.70 -2.66
CA SER A 83 7.03 -12.06 -2.30
C SER A 83 6.99 -12.95 -3.54
N SER A 84 6.86 -14.26 -3.35
CA SER A 84 6.84 -15.24 -4.44
C SER A 84 5.50 -15.97 -4.51
N ALA A 85 5.04 -16.26 -5.73
CA ALA A 85 3.88 -17.09 -5.99
C ALA A 85 4.23 -18.25 -6.94
N ALA A 86 3.63 -19.42 -6.71
CA ALA A 86 3.80 -20.59 -7.59
C ALA A 86 3.11 -20.39 -8.95
N GLU A 87 2.02 -19.62 -8.98
CA GLU A 87 1.24 -19.32 -10.17
C GLU A 87 0.87 -17.84 -10.22
N MET A 88 0.50 -17.35 -11.41
CA MET A 88 0.21 -15.94 -11.65
C MET A 88 -1.08 -15.53 -10.90
N PRO A 89 -1.00 -14.70 -9.84
CA PRO A 89 -2.15 -14.41 -8.98
C PRO A 89 -3.15 -13.44 -9.62
N PHE A 90 -2.77 -12.78 -10.72
CA PHE A 90 -3.58 -11.77 -11.38
C PHE A 90 -3.95 -12.17 -12.81
N HIS A 91 -5.21 -11.98 -13.19
CA HIS A 91 -5.67 -12.32 -14.54
C HIS A 91 -5.16 -11.36 -15.63
N ARG A 92 -5.05 -10.06 -15.32
CA ARG A 92 -4.70 -8.99 -16.27
C ARG A 92 -4.04 -7.81 -15.58
N MET A 93 -3.36 -6.98 -16.37
CA MET A 93 -2.86 -5.68 -15.91
C MET A 93 -3.98 -4.63 -15.85
N LYS A 94 -3.96 -3.78 -14.84
CA LYS A 94 -4.82 -2.61 -14.68
C LYS A 94 -3.98 -1.44 -14.21
N VAL A 95 -4.05 -0.31 -14.91
CA VAL A 95 -3.55 0.98 -14.42
C VAL A 95 -4.76 1.91 -14.30
N ARG A 96 -5.08 2.32 -13.07
CA ARG A 96 -6.30 3.07 -12.75
C ARG A 96 -5.96 4.45 -12.20
N LEU A 97 -6.65 5.45 -12.73
CA LEU A 97 -6.65 6.79 -12.15
C LEU A 97 -7.64 6.82 -10.98
N LYS A 98 -7.22 7.40 -9.87
CA LYS A 98 -8.01 7.55 -8.65
C LYS A 98 -7.84 8.96 -8.11
N ARG A 99 -8.80 9.39 -7.28
CA ARG A 99 -8.67 10.61 -6.47
C ARG A 99 -7.58 10.44 -5.41
N GLU A 100 -7.58 9.26 -4.77
CA GLU A 100 -6.64 8.86 -3.72
C GLU A 100 -6.12 7.44 -4.01
N ILE A 101 -4.82 7.21 -3.78
CA ILE A 101 -4.20 5.88 -3.84
C ILE A 101 -4.57 5.01 -2.63
N VAL A 102 -4.94 5.64 -1.51
CA VAL A 102 -5.55 5.00 -0.34
C VAL A 102 -6.74 5.86 0.07
N THR A 103 -7.96 5.38 -0.19
CA THR A 103 -9.13 6.24 -0.03
C THR A 103 -9.56 6.38 1.42
N MET A 104 -9.25 7.53 2.02
CA MET A 104 -9.71 7.97 3.33
C MET A 104 -10.93 8.90 3.20
N GLY A 105 -11.08 9.59 2.06
CA GLY A 105 -12.25 10.43 1.78
C GLY A 105 -12.30 11.75 2.55
N VAL A 106 -11.17 12.18 3.11
CA VAL A 106 -11.00 13.50 3.72
C VAL A 106 -10.32 14.41 2.70
N GLU A 107 -10.91 15.57 2.44
CA GLU A 107 -10.35 16.55 1.51
C GLU A 107 -9.16 17.29 2.15
N ASP A 108 -8.22 17.77 1.33
CA ASP A 108 -7.07 18.60 1.71
C ASP A 108 -6.03 17.98 2.66
N ILE A 109 -6.00 16.66 2.84
CA ILE A 109 -4.87 15.98 3.49
C ILE A 109 -3.79 15.72 2.43
N ASP A 110 -2.61 16.30 2.64
CA ASP A 110 -1.40 15.90 1.92
C ASP A 110 -0.69 14.80 2.73
N PRO A 111 -0.76 13.52 2.32
CA PRO A 111 -0.14 12.44 3.07
C PRO A 111 1.39 12.53 3.08
N ALA A 112 2.00 13.25 2.12
CA ALA A 112 3.44 13.42 2.07
C ALA A 112 3.95 14.36 3.17
N THR A 113 3.12 15.31 3.63
CA THR A 113 3.48 16.24 4.72
C THR A 113 2.75 15.98 6.03
N SER A 114 1.67 15.18 6.00
CA SER A 114 0.79 14.92 7.14
C SER A 114 0.94 13.50 7.71
N ALA A 115 1.88 12.71 7.19
CA ALA A 115 2.20 11.41 7.77
C ALA A 115 2.64 11.58 9.23
N GLY A 116 2.06 10.78 10.12
CA GLY A 116 2.49 10.71 11.51
C GLY A 116 3.93 10.18 11.66
N THR A 117 4.39 10.05 12.90
CA THR A 117 5.73 9.54 13.18
C THR A 117 5.83 8.07 12.78
N TYR A 118 6.68 7.76 11.80
CA TYR A 118 7.00 6.38 11.46
C TYR A 118 7.75 5.69 12.60
N VAL A 119 7.34 4.48 12.96
CA VAL A 119 7.96 3.65 14.00
C VAL A 119 8.60 2.44 13.33
N ALA A 120 9.89 2.23 13.59
CA ALA A 120 10.60 1.08 13.03
C ALA A 120 10.04 -0.23 13.62
N PRO A 121 10.04 -1.34 12.85
CA PRO A 121 9.54 -2.64 13.35
C PRO A 121 10.21 -3.10 14.65
N ALA A 122 11.48 -2.76 14.88
CA ALA A 122 12.21 -3.11 16.10
C ALA A 122 11.66 -2.40 17.35
N ASP A 123 11.12 -1.19 17.18
CA ASP A 123 10.62 -0.34 18.27
C ASP A 123 9.12 -0.57 18.52
N TRP A 124 8.41 -1.17 17.56
CA TRP A 124 6.96 -1.37 17.59
C TRP A 124 6.48 -2.12 18.84
N ASN A 125 7.11 -3.25 19.17
CA ASN A 125 6.69 -4.07 20.31
C ASN A 125 6.82 -3.32 21.65
N ALA A 126 7.85 -2.48 21.79
CA ALA A 126 8.02 -1.66 22.98
C ALA A 126 6.94 -0.58 23.06
N LEU A 127 6.59 0.04 21.93
CA LEU A 127 5.54 1.07 21.85
C LEU A 127 4.17 0.52 22.23
N ILE A 128 3.77 -0.63 21.67
CA ILE A 128 2.43 -1.21 21.92
C ILE A 128 2.30 -1.89 23.29
N SER A 129 3.41 -2.09 24.00
CA SER A 129 3.41 -2.63 25.36
C SER A 129 3.28 -1.55 26.44
N ASP A 130 3.44 -0.27 26.06
CA ASP A 130 3.21 0.88 26.95
C ASP A 130 1.71 0.99 27.27
N ALA A 131 1.36 0.99 28.55
CA ALA A 131 -0.03 1.01 29.02
C ALA A 131 -0.76 2.32 28.64
N ASP A 132 0.00 3.40 28.41
CA ASP A 132 -0.55 4.70 28.02
C ASP A 132 -0.76 4.80 26.50
N THR A 133 -0.31 3.81 25.73
CA THR A 133 -0.50 3.74 24.27
C THR A 133 -1.83 3.09 23.91
N VAL A 134 -2.65 3.81 23.15
CA VAL A 134 -3.80 3.25 22.43
C VAL A 134 -3.28 2.65 21.13
N VAL A 135 -3.52 1.36 20.96
CA VAL A 135 -3.19 0.65 19.71
C VAL A 135 -4.46 0.53 18.90
N ILE A 136 -4.46 0.97 17.64
CA ILE A 136 -5.65 0.98 16.78
C ILE A 136 -5.34 0.20 15.50
N ASP A 137 -6.18 -0.77 15.18
CA ASP A 137 -6.13 -1.49 13.90
C ASP A 137 -6.92 -0.70 12.86
N THR A 138 -6.24 -0.15 11.85
CA THR A 138 -6.87 0.71 10.84
C THR A 138 -7.42 -0.08 9.65
N ARG A 139 -7.25 -1.41 9.67
CA ARG A 139 -7.72 -2.31 8.61
C ARG A 139 -9.22 -2.58 8.73
N ASN A 140 -9.82 -3.11 7.66
CA ASN A 140 -11.25 -3.41 7.67
C ASN A 140 -11.58 -4.59 8.61
N ALA A 141 -12.85 -4.69 9.01
CA ALA A 141 -13.34 -5.71 9.94
C ALA A 141 -13.03 -7.17 9.50
N TYR A 142 -12.93 -7.45 8.19
CA TYR A 142 -12.55 -8.78 7.71
C TYR A 142 -11.10 -9.10 8.06
N GLU A 143 -10.17 -8.18 7.82
CA GLU A 143 -8.75 -8.35 8.15
C GLU A 143 -8.53 -8.47 9.67
N VAL A 144 -9.24 -7.68 10.47
CA VAL A 144 -9.19 -7.76 11.94
C VAL A 144 -9.63 -9.15 12.42
N SER A 145 -10.69 -9.71 11.82
CA SER A 145 -11.20 -11.04 12.19
C SER A 145 -10.20 -12.17 11.94
N LEU A 146 -9.24 -11.99 11.02
CA LEU A 146 -8.18 -12.95 10.74
C LEU A 146 -7.02 -12.87 11.75
N GLY A 147 -6.92 -11.77 12.51
CA GLY A 147 -5.91 -11.57 13.54
C GLY A 147 -5.50 -10.11 13.68
N THR A 148 -5.28 -9.68 14.92
CA THR A 148 -4.88 -8.32 15.29
C THR A 148 -3.89 -8.35 16.46
N PHE A 149 -3.21 -7.23 16.74
CA PHE A 149 -2.34 -7.13 17.92
C PHE A 149 -3.15 -7.19 19.21
N LYS A 150 -2.56 -7.80 20.25
CA LYS A 150 -3.23 -7.95 21.55
C LYS A 150 -3.55 -6.56 22.13
N GLY A 151 -4.82 -6.34 22.46
CA GLY A 151 -5.28 -5.08 23.04
C GLY A 151 -5.50 -3.96 22.03
N ALA A 152 -5.37 -4.24 20.73
CA ALA A 152 -5.74 -3.28 19.69
C ALA A 152 -7.25 -3.02 19.69
N VAL A 153 -7.60 -1.74 19.56
CA VAL A 153 -8.95 -1.28 19.33
C VAL A 153 -9.32 -1.59 17.89
N ASP A 154 -10.46 -2.24 17.69
CA ASP A 154 -11.07 -2.49 16.39
C ASP A 154 -12.16 -1.42 16.15
N PRO A 155 -11.95 -0.49 15.21
CA PRO A 155 -12.95 0.51 14.81
C PRO A 155 -14.21 -0.10 14.18
N LYS A 156 -14.18 -1.38 13.79
CA LYS A 156 -15.24 -2.13 13.10
C LYS A 156 -15.67 -1.49 11.78
N THR A 157 -14.76 -0.74 11.17
CA THR A 157 -15.02 -0.08 9.89
C THR A 157 -15.10 -1.10 8.75
N SER A 158 -16.09 -0.95 7.88
CA SER A 158 -16.21 -1.78 6.68
C SER A 158 -15.22 -1.35 5.59
N SER A 159 -14.82 -0.08 5.63
CA SER A 159 -13.82 0.51 4.74
C SER A 159 -13.05 1.64 5.44
N PHE A 160 -11.83 1.92 5.00
CA PHE A 160 -10.97 2.97 5.58
C PHE A 160 -11.60 4.38 5.53
N ARG A 161 -12.60 4.62 4.68
CA ARG A 161 -13.33 5.89 4.61
C ARG A 161 -14.16 6.20 5.85
N GLU A 162 -14.50 5.18 6.64
CA GLU A 162 -15.27 5.34 7.88
C GLU A 162 -14.36 5.71 9.06
N PHE A 163 -13.04 5.52 8.91
CA PHE A 163 -12.07 5.73 9.98
C PHE A 163 -12.03 7.19 10.48
N PRO A 164 -12.05 8.24 9.63
CA PRO A 164 -12.09 9.62 10.11
C PRO A 164 -13.29 9.91 10.99
N THR A 165 -14.48 9.42 10.64
CA THR A 165 -15.70 9.56 11.45
C THR A 165 -15.52 8.89 12.81
N TRP A 166 -14.96 7.68 12.83
CA TRP A 166 -14.69 6.97 14.08
C TRP A 166 -13.71 7.73 14.99
N VAL A 167 -12.66 8.33 14.41
CA VAL A 167 -11.70 9.17 15.16
C VAL A 167 -12.38 10.40 15.76
N GLU A 168 -13.27 11.06 15.02
CA GLU A 168 -14.04 12.20 15.56
C GLU A 168 -14.97 11.78 16.71
N GLU A 169 -15.62 10.62 16.60
CA GLU A 169 -16.49 10.08 17.66
C GLU A 169 -15.72 9.70 18.94
N HIS A 170 -14.43 9.38 18.83
CA HIS A 170 -13.57 8.96 19.94
C HIS A 170 -12.49 10.00 20.28
N ARG A 171 -12.59 11.23 19.74
CA ARG A 171 -11.58 12.28 19.86
C ARG A 171 -11.17 12.54 21.30
N ASP A 172 -12.14 12.66 22.21
CA ASP A 172 -11.91 12.94 23.63
C ASP A 172 -11.09 11.84 24.32
N GLU A 173 -11.20 10.59 23.85
CA GLU A 173 -10.45 9.46 24.38
C GLU A 173 -9.02 9.39 23.83
N LEU A 174 -8.77 10.01 22.67
CA LEU A 174 -7.52 9.95 21.92
C LEU A 174 -6.63 11.19 22.13
N GLU A 175 -7.20 12.38 22.30
CA GLU A 175 -6.47 13.67 22.27
C GLU A 175 -5.34 13.82 23.32
N CYS A 176 -5.36 13.03 24.39
CA CYS A 176 -4.34 13.05 25.45
C CYS A 176 -3.50 11.77 25.53
N ARG A 177 -3.59 10.86 24.57
CA ARG A 177 -2.92 9.55 24.62
C ARG A 177 -1.94 9.38 23.47
N LYS A 178 -0.94 8.52 23.67
CA LYS A 178 -0.11 8.06 22.55
C LYS A 178 -0.96 7.13 21.70
N VAL A 179 -1.04 7.39 20.40
CA VAL A 179 -1.80 6.55 19.47
C VAL A 179 -0.83 5.85 18.53
N ALA A 180 -0.88 4.52 18.49
CA ALA A 180 -0.14 3.68 17.57
C ALA A 180 -1.13 3.03 16.60
N MET A 181 -0.96 3.27 15.30
CA MET A 181 -1.83 2.75 14.23
C MET A 181 -1.06 1.79 13.33
N PHE A 182 -1.72 0.74 12.83
CA PHE A 182 -1.18 -0.21 11.87
C PHE A 182 -2.25 -0.73 10.90
#